data_AF-A0A925BHX1-F1
#
_entry.id   AF-A0A925BHX1-F1
#
_cell.length_a   1.000
_cell.length_b   1.000
_cell.length_c   1.000
_cell.angle_alpha   90.00
_cell.angle_beta   90.00
_cell.angle_gamma   90.00
#
_symmetry.space_group_name_H-M   'P 1'
#
loop_
_entity.id
_entity.type
_entity.pdbx_description
1 polymer ?
#
loop_
_entity_poly.entity_id
_entity_poly.type
_entity_poly.pdbx_seq_one_letter_code
_entity_poly.pdbx_strand_id
1 'polypeptide(L)'
;MSSARTFVIALSACTAALVIAVIGLGCSSQAALPVVYLVRDEPDLWSSYQYSDAPIYTARHVWSDWRATVPDASLELVADVAHVTTNLSAYDFQLASPLIAVEPHTSYRISIDLDIPNGGAGLHVLGAQGTLSSAYWCQADDLGTQSVLFDTADDTSVTLVLSNCGYPEAAISDFSIRSLDVWQVTNFSPQNSPLTPLIAEEYPEFLDESLTDWQKINILREWAYQHIDRAQNGLLLEDTSPRNVNSMSAPELFEAFFQDEGGASCGLTNLSLTRLYQHFGFEAYTVNSGNVGTTITHVAALVRVNYEGSDVLTLQDAYFNSGYVDDDGAPLDYFTMLAMIRHGDADSVHIITSQMPTYHDYLCNSGSECVSWYNHNLIWTDSDVCQLTSENLVVCESQTTYADFTEYYMAADLWFEFLASHDHPADLKYIFLYPFSINDGVNENLTLLERALSITREDVAA
;
A
#
# COMPACT_ATOMS: atom_id res chain seq x y z
N MET A 1 3.95 -16.09 -57.47
CA MET A 1 4.95 -15.19 -58.09
C MET A 1 4.55 -13.76 -57.76
N SER A 2 5.42 -13.06 -57.00
CA SER A 2 5.60 -11.59 -56.86
C SER A 2 4.33 -10.74 -56.61
N SER A 3 4.06 -10.16 -55.43
CA SER A 3 4.82 -9.20 -54.58
C SER A 3 5.22 -7.89 -55.28
N ALA A 4 4.67 -6.77 -54.81
CA ALA A 4 5.42 -5.54 -54.49
C ALA A 4 4.55 -4.58 -53.66
N ARG A 5 4.94 -4.39 -52.39
CA ARG A 5 4.57 -3.26 -51.55
C ARG A 5 5.56 -2.12 -51.82
N THR A 6 5.11 -0.88 -51.80
CA THR A 6 5.98 0.31 -51.85
C THR A 6 6.03 0.94 -50.47
N PHE A 7 7.25 1.06 -49.94
CA PHE A 7 7.62 1.86 -48.76
C PHE A 7 8.07 3.25 -49.24
N VAL A 8 7.73 4.31 -48.50
CA VAL A 8 8.48 5.57 -48.51
C VAL A 8 8.59 6.06 -47.06
N ILE A 9 9.82 6.34 -46.61
CA ILE A 9 10.19 6.97 -45.34
C ILE A 9 11.07 8.19 -45.66
N ALA A 10 11.02 9.17 -44.75
CA ALA A 10 11.98 10.26 -44.48
C ALA A 10 11.92 11.50 -45.39
N LEU A 11 12.15 12.75 -44.96
CA LEU A 11 12.42 13.39 -43.66
C LEU A 11 12.45 14.94 -43.88
N SER A 12 12.32 15.70 -42.78
CA SER A 12 12.99 17.01 -42.50
C SER A 12 12.33 18.38 -42.84
N ALA A 13 12.06 19.11 -41.76
CA ALA A 13 12.63 20.41 -41.36
C ALA A 13 12.08 21.77 -41.89
N CYS A 14 11.53 22.51 -40.93
CA CYS A 14 11.80 23.91 -40.53
C CYS A 14 11.26 25.15 -41.30
N THR A 15 10.65 26.02 -40.46
CA THR A 15 10.69 27.50 -40.39
C THR A 15 9.68 28.40 -41.15
N ALA A 16 8.79 28.99 -40.33
CA ALA A 16 8.57 30.42 -40.11
C ALA A 16 7.60 31.26 -41.01
N ALA A 17 6.57 31.75 -40.31
CA ALA A 17 6.06 33.13 -40.25
C ALA A 17 5.02 33.67 -41.28
N LEU A 18 3.82 33.91 -40.71
CA LEU A 18 3.09 35.20 -40.66
C LEU A 18 2.20 35.66 -41.86
N VAL A 19 0.88 35.52 -41.64
CA VAL A 19 -0.26 36.46 -41.86
C VAL A 19 -0.67 36.82 -43.31
N ILE A 20 -1.92 36.47 -43.70
CA ILE A 20 -3.09 37.34 -43.94
C ILE A 20 -4.31 36.47 -44.34
N ALA A 21 -5.48 36.88 -43.84
CA ALA A 21 -6.80 36.24 -43.87
C ALA A 21 -7.43 35.97 -45.26
N VAL A 22 -8.28 34.94 -45.32
CA VAL A 22 -9.51 34.93 -46.14
C VAL A 22 -10.65 34.23 -45.38
N ILE A 23 -11.80 34.91 -45.42
CA ILE A 23 -13.12 34.67 -44.82
C ILE A 23 -13.79 33.42 -45.40
N GLY A 24 -14.56 32.67 -44.60
CA GLY A 24 -15.58 31.77 -45.16
C GLY A 24 -16.16 30.69 -44.25
N LEU A 25 -17.04 31.09 -43.33
CA LEU A 25 -18.28 30.40 -42.92
C LEU A 25 -18.24 28.87 -42.70
N GLY A 26 -18.32 28.48 -41.43
CA GLY A 26 -18.70 27.13 -41.01
C GLY A 26 -19.00 27.08 -39.52
N CYS A 27 -20.19 27.52 -39.11
CA CYS A 27 -20.68 27.37 -37.75
C CYS A 27 -20.85 25.88 -37.41
N SER A 28 -19.98 25.35 -36.55
CA SER A 28 -20.35 24.28 -35.62
C SER A 28 -19.70 24.61 -34.27
N SER A 29 -20.37 25.49 -33.52
CA SER A 29 -20.07 25.69 -32.10
C SER A 29 -20.55 24.45 -31.34
N GLN A 30 -19.68 23.44 -31.21
CA GLN A 30 -19.71 22.62 -30.01
C GLN A 30 -19.29 23.54 -28.87
N ALA A 31 -20.26 23.94 -28.06
CA ALA A 31 -19.96 24.58 -26.80
C ALA A 31 -19.15 23.58 -25.98
N ALA A 32 -17.86 23.84 -25.80
CA ALA A 32 -17.09 23.18 -24.76
C ALA A 32 -17.81 23.50 -23.45
N LEU A 33 -18.42 22.48 -22.85
CA LEU A 33 -18.93 22.59 -21.49
C LEU A 33 -17.74 22.96 -20.61
N PRO A 34 -17.90 23.90 -19.66
CA PRO A 34 -16.85 24.13 -18.67
C PRO A 34 -16.64 22.83 -17.91
N VAL A 35 -15.46 22.23 -18.05
CA VAL A 35 -14.99 21.20 -17.14
C VAL A 35 -14.80 21.91 -15.81
N VAL A 36 -15.76 21.70 -14.91
CA VAL A 36 -15.67 22.15 -13.52
C VAL A 36 -14.79 21.14 -12.82
N TYR A 37 -13.52 21.49 -12.60
CA TYR A 37 -12.66 20.74 -11.69
C TYR A 37 -13.23 20.94 -10.28
N LEU A 38 -13.88 19.90 -9.75
CA LEU A 38 -14.12 19.81 -8.31
C LEU A 38 -12.79 19.43 -7.68
N VAL A 39 -11.97 20.43 -7.36
CA VAL A 39 -10.86 20.21 -6.44
C VAL A 39 -11.50 19.98 -5.08
N ARG A 40 -11.49 18.73 -4.60
CA ARG A 40 -11.82 18.43 -3.21
C ARG A 40 -10.77 19.13 -2.34
N ASP A 41 -11.21 20.09 -1.52
CA ASP A 41 -10.36 20.68 -0.47
C ASP A 41 -10.20 19.61 0.62
N GLU A 42 -9.23 18.70 0.46
CA GLU A 42 -8.97 17.65 1.45
C GLU A 42 -8.12 18.19 2.62
N PRO A 43 -8.46 17.84 3.87
CA PRO A 43 -7.74 18.32 5.05
C PRO A 43 -6.37 17.64 5.16
N ASP A 44 -5.36 18.41 5.61
CA ASP A 44 -4.08 17.85 6.07
C ASP A 44 -4.35 16.80 7.16
N LEU A 45 -4.33 15.51 6.79
CA LEU A 45 -4.63 14.37 7.66
C LEU A 45 -3.76 14.40 8.93
N TRP A 46 -2.58 15.02 8.90
CA TRP A 46 -1.68 15.08 10.05
C TRP A 46 -2.10 16.05 11.15
N SER A 47 -3.00 16.99 10.83
CA SER A 47 -3.49 18.00 11.78
C SER A 47 -4.37 17.42 12.91
N SER A 48 -4.83 16.17 12.78
CA SER A 48 -5.71 15.48 13.74
C SER A 48 -4.97 14.88 14.94
N TYR A 49 -3.67 14.60 14.81
CA TYR A 49 -2.88 14.00 15.88
C TYR A 49 -2.58 15.01 16.98
N GLN A 50 -2.78 14.59 18.23
CA GLN A 50 -2.30 15.33 19.40
C GLN A 50 -0.96 14.75 19.85
N TYR A 51 -0.01 15.66 20.04
CA TYR A 51 1.35 15.34 20.45
C TYR A 51 1.59 15.85 21.87
N SER A 52 2.64 15.34 22.51
CA SER A 52 3.17 15.96 23.73
C SER A 52 3.54 17.43 23.48
N ASP A 53 3.42 18.27 24.52
CA ASP A 53 3.72 19.71 24.44
C ASP A 53 5.17 20.02 23.99
N ALA A 54 6.06 19.03 24.10
CA ALA A 54 7.46 19.09 23.67
C ALA A 54 7.90 17.72 23.12
N PRO A 55 8.92 17.67 22.24
CA PRO A 55 9.50 16.41 21.79
C PRO A 55 10.21 15.72 22.96
N ILE A 56 10.11 14.40 23.02
CA ILE A 56 10.85 13.58 23.99
C ILE A 56 12.34 13.49 23.63
N TYR A 57 12.68 13.78 22.37
CA TYR A 57 14.04 13.82 21.86
C TYR A 57 14.17 14.82 20.71
N THR A 58 15.23 15.63 20.73
CA THR A 58 15.59 16.56 19.65
C THR A 58 17.07 16.41 19.31
N ALA A 59 17.36 15.93 18.11
CA ALA A 59 18.74 15.64 17.69
C ALA A 59 19.63 16.88 17.63
N ARG A 60 19.05 18.07 17.37
CA ARG A 60 19.78 19.35 17.27
C ARG A 60 20.67 19.63 18.49
N HIS A 61 20.32 19.09 19.66
CA HIS A 61 21.08 19.30 20.90
C HIS A 61 22.11 18.22 21.20
N VAL A 62 22.12 17.11 20.43
CA VAL A 62 22.86 15.89 20.77
C VAL A 62 23.49 15.19 19.56
N TRP A 63 23.61 15.87 18.40
CA TRP A 63 24.28 15.30 17.23
C TRP A 63 25.71 14.81 17.52
N SER A 64 26.40 15.43 18.48
CA SER A 64 27.73 14.99 18.94
C SER A 64 27.77 13.58 19.53
N ASP A 65 26.62 13.05 19.95
CA ASP A 65 26.51 11.76 20.61
C ASP A 65 26.16 10.62 19.62
N TRP A 66 25.81 10.97 18.38
CA TRP A 66 25.60 10.01 17.31
C TRP A 66 26.92 9.38 16.89
N ARG A 67 26.85 8.11 16.51
CA ARG A 67 28.05 7.32 16.21
C ARG A 67 27.97 6.71 14.83
N ALA A 68 29.06 6.83 14.07
CA ALA A 68 29.27 6.05 12.88
C ALA A 68 29.35 4.56 13.23
N THR A 69 28.53 3.75 12.58
CA THR A 69 28.46 2.29 12.77
C THR A 69 29.32 1.55 11.74
N VAL A 70 29.77 2.23 10.69
CA VAL A 70 30.66 1.69 9.66
C VAL A 70 31.82 2.63 9.34
N PRO A 71 32.95 2.10 8.83
CA PRO A 71 34.01 2.93 8.26
C PRO A 71 33.48 3.80 7.12
N ASP A 72 34.06 4.99 6.98
CA ASP A 72 33.81 5.95 5.90
C ASP A 72 32.42 6.61 5.89
N ALA A 73 31.53 6.26 6.83
CA ALA A 73 30.40 7.11 7.18
C ALA A 73 30.88 8.32 7.98
N SER A 74 30.41 9.51 7.63
CA SER A 74 30.72 10.74 8.37
C SER A 74 29.47 11.53 8.71
N LEU A 75 29.52 12.16 9.88
CA LEU A 75 28.58 13.17 10.34
C LEU A 75 29.36 14.46 10.61
N GLU A 76 29.04 15.51 9.86
CA GLU A 76 29.61 16.85 10.06
C GLU A 76 28.49 17.82 10.44
N LEU A 77 28.75 18.69 11.42
CA LEU A 77 27.81 19.74 11.81
C LEU A 77 28.25 21.08 11.22
N VAL A 78 27.43 21.63 10.34
CA VAL A 78 27.65 22.94 9.73
C VAL A 78 26.45 23.82 10.02
N ALA A 79 26.65 24.86 10.86
CA ALA A 79 25.59 25.80 11.24
C ALA A 79 24.29 25.13 11.75
N ASP A 80 24.44 24.16 12.66
CA ASP A 80 23.34 23.37 13.26
C ASP A 80 22.61 22.41 12.30
N VAL A 81 23.12 22.25 11.07
CA VAL A 81 22.66 21.22 10.12
C VAL A 81 23.62 20.03 10.19
N ALA A 82 23.05 18.83 10.33
CA ALA A 82 23.78 17.57 10.30
C ALA A 82 23.94 17.11 8.85
N HIS A 83 25.16 17.18 8.33
CA HIS A 83 25.53 16.64 7.02
C HIS A 83 26.01 15.20 7.19
N VAL A 84 25.35 14.29 6.48
CA VAL A 84 25.62 12.86 6.53
C VAL A 84 26.15 12.43 5.17
N THR A 85 27.32 11.82 5.16
CA THR A 85 27.84 11.11 3.99
C THR A 85 27.95 9.63 4.32
N THR A 86 27.27 8.80 3.54
CA THR A 86 27.27 7.34 3.73
C THR A 86 28.47 6.70 3.04
N ASN A 87 28.77 5.44 3.37
CA ASN A 87 29.68 4.64 2.56
C ASN A 87 28.98 4.08 1.29
N LEU A 88 29.70 3.26 0.51
CA LEU A 88 29.18 2.57 -0.68
C LEU A 88 28.26 1.36 -0.36
N SER A 89 27.84 1.17 0.89
CA SER A 89 26.94 0.06 1.24
C SER A 89 25.49 0.47 1.04
N ALA A 90 24.72 -0.39 0.37
CA ALA A 90 23.29 -0.18 0.16
C ALA A 90 22.46 -0.37 1.44
N TYR A 91 22.96 -1.15 2.41
CA TYR A 91 22.14 -1.65 3.53
C TYR A 91 22.78 -1.51 4.90
N ASP A 92 24.03 -1.05 5.01
CA ASP A 92 24.61 -0.86 6.32
C ASP A 92 23.98 0.35 7.01
N PHE A 93 23.63 0.17 8.26
CA PHE A 93 23.40 1.25 9.20
C PHE A 93 24.65 2.13 9.24
N GLN A 94 24.49 3.44 9.05
CA GLN A 94 25.62 4.37 8.89
C GLN A 94 25.84 5.18 10.15
N LEU A 95 24.77 5.72 10.72
CA LEU A 95 24.80 6.50 11.96
C LEU A 95 23.71 6.02 12.91
N ALA A 96 24.05 5.89 14.19
CA ALA A 96 23.09 5.54 15.23
C ALA A 96 23.01 6.64 16.30
N SER A 97 21.79 6.95 16.73
CA SER A 97 21.53 7.85 17.85
C SER A 97 21.93 7.21 19.19
N PRO A 98 22.01 7.99 20.28
CA PRO A 98 21.90 7.44 21.63
C PRO A 98 20.57 6.70 21.82
N LEU A 99 20.48 5.88 22.86
CA LEU A 99 19.21 5.28 23.27
C LEU A 99 18.23 6.39 23.68
N ILE A 100 17.05 6.37 23.07
CA ILE A 100 15.94 7.27 23.36
C ILE A 100 14.95 6.51 24.24
N ALA A 101 14.72 7.00 25.46
CA ALA A 101 13.74 6.39 26.35
C ALA A 101 12.32 6.58 25.79
N VAL A 102 11.54 5.51 25.80
CA VAL A 102 10.14 5.50 25.34
C VAL A 102 9.28 4.68 26.30
N GLU A 103 7.98 4.88 26.26
CA GLU A 103 6.99 4.09 26.98
C GLU A 103 6.58 2.88 26.12
N PRO A 104 6.47 1.66 26.69
CA PRO A 104 5.92 0.51 25.98
C PRO A 104 4.48 0.76 25.51
N HIS A 105 4.08 0.09 24.43
CA HIS A 105 2.77 0.16 23.78
C HIS A 105 2.30 1.59 23.51
N THR A 106 3.24 2.44 23.13
CA THR A 106 2.99 3.86 22.89
C THR A 106 3.45 4.23 21.48
N SER A 107 2.63 5.01 20.78
CA SER A 107 2.93 5.51 19.45
C SER A 107 3.76 6.80 19.53
N TYR A 108 4.73 6.90 18.63
CA TYR A 108 5.59 8.07 18.49
C TYR A 108 5.64 8.52 17.03
N ARG A 109 5.87 9.81 16.84
CA ARG A 109 6.15 10.42 15.54
C ARG A 109 7.57 10.97 15.52
N ILE A 110 8.32 10.62 14.50
CA ILE A 110 9.56 11.30 14.13
C ILE A 110 9.22 12.36 13.10
N SER A 111 9.62 13.60 13.36
CA SER A 111 9.60 14.70 12.38
C SER A 111 11.04 14.97 11.97
N ILE A 112 11.35 14.86 10.68
CA ILE A 112 12.70 15.05 10.16
C ILE A 112 12.68 16.02 8.98
N ASP A 113 13.44 17.11 9.06
CA ASP A 113 13.61 18.07 7.95
C ASP A 113 14.86 17.69 7.16
N LEU A 114 14.64 17.19 5.94
CA LEU A 114 15.60 16.43 5.15
C LEU A 114 15.81 17.02 3.74
N ASP A 115 17.07 17.13 3.34
CA ASP A 115 17.50 17.60 2.02
C ASP A 115 18.53 16.60 1.47
N ILE A 116 18.26 16.01 0.31
CA ILE A 116 19.04 14.92 -0.30
C ILE A 116 19.62 15.39 -1.63
N PRO A 117 20.76 16.10 -1.66
CA PRO A 117 21.38 16.52 -2.91
C PRO A 117 21.91 15.36 -3.76
N ASN A 118 22.26 14.21 -3.17
CA ASN A 118 22.79 13.07 -3.91
C ASN A 118 22.48 11.72 -3.23
N GLY A 119 22.09 10.73 -4.04
CA GLY A 119 21.77 9.38 -3.58
C GLY A 119 20.39 9.31 -2.92
N GLY A 120 20.35 8.79 -1.70
CA GLY A 120 19.12 8.63 -0.92
C GLY A 120 19.39 8.45 0.57
N ALA A 121 18.37 8.67 1.39
CA ALA A 121 18.43 8.52 2.83
C ALA A 121 17.47 7.42 3.30
N GLY A 122 17.85 6.69 4.34
CA GLY A 122 16.97 5.83 5.11
C GLY A 122 16.97 6.24 6.58
N LEU A 123 15.82 6.12 7.22
CA LEU A 123 15.65 6.27 8.67
C LEU A 123 15.01 5.00 9.20
N HIS A 124 15.65 4.37 10.19
CA HIS A 124 15.14 3.20 10.88
C HIS A 124 14.94 3.51 12.36
N VAL A 125 13.91 2.91 12.94
CA VAL A 125 13.67 2.89 14.39
C VAL A 125 13.93 1.47 14.87
N LEU A 126 14.96 1.29 15.69
CA LEU A 126 15.33 -0.02 16.22
C LEU A 126 14.91 -0.14 17.68
N GLY A 127 14.12 -1.18 17.99
CA GLY A 127 13.84 -1.65 19.33
C GLY A 127 14.82 -2.75 19.77
N ALA A 128 14.58 -3.34 20.93
CA ALA A 128 15.40 -4.44 21.47
C ALA A 128 15.24 -5.74 20.65
N GLN A 129 14.09 -5.93 20.00
CA GLN A 129 13.78 -7.14 19.24
C GLN A 129 14.01 -7.00 17.73
N GLY A 130 14.28 -5.80 17.22
CA GLY A 130 14.50 -5.56 15.80
C GLY A 130 14.07 -4.18 15.33
N THR A 131 13.82 -4.06 14.04
CA THR A 131 13.33 -2.82 13.42
C THR A 131 11.84 -2.64 13.67
N LEU A 132 11.45 -1.55 14.34
CA LEU A 132 10.06 -1.18 14.60
C LEU A 132 9.43 -0.41 13.44
N SER A 133 10.21 0.44 12.77
CA SER A 133 9.76 1.23 11.63
C SER A 133 10.93 1.60 10.74
N SER A 134 10.67 1.87 9.46
CA SER A 134 11.68 2.31 8.51
C SER A 134 11.04 3.19 7.45
N ALA A 135 11.72 4.26 7.05
CA ALA A 135 11.34 5.12 5.94
C ALA A 135 12.55 5.30 5.02
N TYR A 136 12.28 5.37 3.72
CA TYR A 136 13.31 5.47 2.68
C TYR A 136 12.96 6.57 1.69
N TRP A 137 13.93 7.40 1.37
CA TRP A 137 13.84 8.49 0.41
C TRP A 137 14.95 8.32 -0.62
N CYS A 138 14.64 7.68 -1.74
CA CYS A 138 15.64 7.21 -2.70
C CYS A 138 15.97 8.14 -3.85
N GLN A 139 15.36 9.32 -3.89
CA GLN A 139 15.58 10.28 -4.96
C GLN A 139 16.24 11.53 -4.38
N ALA A 140 17.12 12.12 -5.17
CA ALA A 140 17.73 13.39 -4.82
C ALA A 140 16.68 14.49 -4.91
N ASP A 141 16.30 15.07 -3.78
CA ASP A 141 15.24 16.08 -3.67
C ASP A 141 15.34 16.89 -2.38
N ASP A 142 14.74 18.09 -2.37
CA ASP A 142 14.52 18.91 -1.16
C ASP A 142 13.14 18.57 -0.59
N LEU A 143 13.11 17.56 0.27
CA LEU A 143 11.88 16.97 0.77
C LEU A 143 11.22 17.80 1.88
N GLY A 144 11.95 18.75 2.47
CA GLY A 144 11.50 19.48 3.65
C GLY A 144 11.17 18.55 4.81
N THR A 145 10.10 18.84 5.56
CA THR A 145 9.71 18.06 6.74
C THR A 145 8.95 16.80 6.37
N GLN A 146 9.55 15.67 6.70
CA GLN A 146 9.01 14.32 6.57
C GLN A 146 8.58 13.79 7.94
N SER A 147 7.66 12.84 7.95
CA SER A 147 7.16 12.21 9.19
C SER A 147 7.26 10.70 9.12
N VAL A 148 7.61 10.07 10.25
CA VAL A 148 7.64 8.60 10.38
C VAL A 148 6.96 8.23 11.69
N LEU A 149 5.95 7.35 11.62
CA LEU A 149 5.31 6.79 12.81
C LEU A 149 5.96 5.48 13.22
N PHE A 150 5.97 5.22 14.52
CA PHE A 150 6.34 3.91 15.05
C PHE A 150 5.64 3.63 16.38
N ASP A 151 5.36 2.35 16.63
CA ASP A 151 4.86 1.84 17.91
C ASP A 151 5.98 1.10 18.63
N THR A 152 6.03 1.24 19.95
CA THR A 152 7.15 0.71 20.74
C THR A 152 7.00 -0.74 21.14
N ALA A 153 5.87 -1.41 20.88
CA ALA A 153 5.61 -2.77 21.37
C ALA A 153 6.00 -2.90 22.86
N ASP A 154 6.86 -3.84 23.24
CA ASP A 154 7.36 -3.99 24.63
C ASP A 154 8.62 -3.15 24.93
N ASP A 155 9.13 -2.37 23.97
CA ASP A 155 10.38 -1.64 24.10
C ASP A 155 10.27 -0.43 25.04
N THR A 156 11.24 -0.33 25.94
CA THR A 156 11.39 0.84 26.84
C THR A 156 12.41 1.86 26.32
N SER A 157 13.05 1.55 25.19
CA SER A 157 14.01 2.44 24.54
C SER A 157 14.15 2.08 23.07
N VAL A 158 14.38 3.08 22.22
CA VAL A 158 14.67 2.88 20.80
C VAL A 158 15.98 3.54 20.40
N THR A 159 16.55 3.10 19.27
CA THR A 159 17.68 3.75 18.60
C THR A 159 17.24 4.18 17.21
N LEU A 160 17.50 5.43 16.85
CA LEU A 160 17.31 5.90 15.49
C LEU A 160 18.57 5.64 14.69
N VAL A 161 18.41 5.09 13.50
CA VAL A 161 19.53 4.78 12.62
C VAL A 161 19.30 5.42 11.27
N LEU A 162 20.32 6.11 10.78
CA LEU A 162 20.35 6.66 9.44
C LEU A 162 21.16 5.74 8.53
N SER A 163 20.66 5.53 7.32
CA SER A 163 21.26 4.66 6.32
C SER A 163 21.21 5.28 4.93
N ASN A 164 21.73 4.54 3.94
CA ASN A 164 21.35 4.76 2.56
C ASN A 164 19.92 4.22 2.31
N CYS A 165 19.27 4.67 1.25
CA CYS A 165 17.88 4.34 0.96
C CYS A 165 17.65 2.90 0.44
N GLY A 166 18.69 2.07 0.32
CA GLY A 166 18.57 0.70 -0.22
C GLY A 166 18.69 0.58 -1.74
N TYR A 167 19.34 1.54 -2.43
CA TYR A 167 19.55 1.46 -3.88
C TYR A 167 20.27 0.14 -4.26
N PRO A 168 19.85 -0.58 -5.32
CA PRO A 168 20.48 -1.85 -5.71
C PRO A 168 21.94 -1.69 -6.15
N GLU A 169 22.34 -0.48 -6.54
CA GLU A 169 23.73 -0.13 -6.82
C GLU A 169 24.32 0.62 -5.62
N ALA A 170 25.44 0.11 -5.12
CA ALA A 170 26.29 0.75 -4.11
C ALA A 170 26.59 2.22 -4.49
N ALA A 171 25.96 3.17 -3.80
CA ALA A 171 26.16 4.61 -4.00
C ALA A 171 26.51 5.29 -2.68
N ILE A 172 27.31 6.35 -2.76
CA ILE A 172 27.51 7.27 -1.64
C ILE A 172 26.34 8.24 -1.65
N SER A 173 25.59 8.27 -0.56
CA SER A 173 24.54 9.27 -0.35
C SER A 173 25.09 10.44 0.45
N ASP A 174 24.62 11.62 0.11
CA ASP A 174 24.91 12.88 0.79
C ASP A 174 23.56 13.55 1.07
N PHE A 175 23.26 13.71 2.36
CA PHE A 175 22.02 14.33 2.81
C PHE A 175 22.22 15.16 4.06
N SER A 176 21.36 16.15 4.21
CA SER A 176 21.39 17.13 5.29
C SER A 176 20.12 17.01 6.13
N ILE A 177 20.28 16.99 7.45
CA ILE A 177 19.17 16.97 8.41
C ILE A 177 19.17 18.29 9.20
N ARG A 178 18.15 19.11 8.98
CA ARG A 178 18.00 20.44 9.61
C ARG A 178 17.33 20.35 10.98
N SER A 179 16.43 19.38 11.16
CA SER A 179 15.83 19.01 12.44
C SER A 179 15.46 17.52 12.44
N LEU A 180 15.51 16.92 13.62
CA LEU A 180 14.97 15.59 13.88
C LEU A 180 14.43 15.59 15.29
N ASP A 181 13.11 15.44 15.42
CA ASP A 181 12.38 15.47 16.68
C ASP A 181 11.52 14.22 16.82
N VAL A 182 11.52 13.61 18.01
CA VAL A 182 10.64 12.50 18.37
C VAL A 182 9.58 13.00 19.32
N TRP A 183 8.31 12.84 18.94
CA TRP A 183 7.14 13.29 19.66
C TRP A 183 6.35 12.09 20.16
N GLN A 184 5.96 12.10 21.42
CA GLN A 184 4.98 11.12 21.91
C GLN A 184 3.60 11.52 21.37
N VAL A 185 2.88 10.56 20.80
CA VAL A 185 1.50 10.77 20.38
C VAL A 185 0.63 10.54 21.63
N THR A 186 0.09 11.61 22.20
CA THR A 186 -0.53 11.58 23.54
C THR A 186 -1.98 11.15 23.53
N ASN A 187 -2.64 11.14 22.36
CA ASN A 187 -4.01 10.69 22.19
C ASN A 187 -4.21 9.96 20.86
N PHE A 188 -3.39 8.94 20.56
CA PHE A 188 -3.77 7.98 19.54
C PHE A 188 -4.86 7.06 20.10
N SER A 189 -6.07 7.60 20.17
CA SER A 189 -7.25 6.76 20.11
C SER A 189 -7.47 6.50 18.62
N PRO A 190 -7.83 5.29 18.18
CA PRO A 190 -8.34 5.09 16.84
C PRO A 190 -9.45 6.12 16.52
N GLN A 191 -10.20 6.59 17.51
CA GLN A 191 -11.19 7.67 17.37
C GLN A 191 -10.62 9.03 16.91
N ASN A 192 -9.31 9.27 17.08
CA ASN A 192 -8.61 10.50 16.70
C ASN A 192 -7.73 10.34 15.45
N SER A 193 -7.75 9.17 14.81
CA SER A 193 -7.10 9.02 13.51
C SER A 193 -7.70 9.97 12.47
N PRO A 194 -6.91 10.47 11.51
CA PRO A 194 -7.47 11.21 10.37
C PRO A 194 -8.40 10.40 9.48
N LEU A 195 -8.25 9.08 9.44
CA LEU A 195 -9.13 8.21 8.66
C LEU A 195 -10.48 7.99 9.36
N THR A 196 -10.54 8.16 10.68
CA THR A 196 -11.78 7.89 11.43
C THR A 196 -12.94 8.80 11.07
N PRO A 197 -12.77 10.13 10.95
CA PRO A 197 -13.83 10.99 10.44
C PRO A 197 -14.32 10.57 9.05
N LEU A 198 -13.41 10.16 8.16
CA LEU A 198 -13.76 9.73 6.79
C LEU A 198 -14.55 8.42 6.81
N ILE A 199 -14.09 7.42 7.57
CA ILE A 199 -14.80 6.15 7.75
C ILE A 199 -16.16 6.38 8.42
N ALA A 200 -16.22 7.21 9.46
CA ALA A 200 -17.45 7.47 10.21
C ALA A 200 -18.47 8.34 9.46
N GLU A 201 -18.05 9.08 8.43
CA GLU A 201 -18.96 9.80 7.53
C GLU A 201 -19.81 8.81 6.71
N GLU A 202 -19.20 7.72 6.24
CA GLU A 202 -19.86 6.67 5.45
C GLU A 202 -20.47 5.56 6.31
N TYR A 203 -19.81 5.21 7.40
CA TYR A 203 -20.16 4.14 8.33
C TYR A 203 -20.21 4.67 9.77
N PRO A 204 -21.22 5.48 10.13
CA PRO A 204 -21.30 6.11 11.46
C PRO A 204 -21.34 5.10 12.61
N GLU A 205 -21.84 3.88 12.38
CA GLU A 205 -21.82 2.77 13.33
C GLU A 205 -20.39 2.33 13.70
N PHE A 206 -19.37 2.65 12.89
CA PHE A 206 -17.98 2.32 13.20
C PHE A 206 -17.52 2.90 14.55
N LEU A 207 -18.11 4.03 14.97
CA LEU A 207 -17.87 4.68 16.25
C LEU A 207 -18.62 4.02 17.43
N ASP A 208 -19.52 3.08 17.17
CA ASP A 208 -20.23 2.35 18.20
C ASP A 208 -19.30 1.31 18.87
N GLU A 209 -18.94 1.59 20.12
CA GLU A 209 -18.09 0.72 20.93
C GLU A 209 -18.70 -0.66 21.18
N SER A 210 -20.00 -0.84 20.95
CA SER A 210 -20.69 -2.13 21.07
C SER A 210 -20.52 -3.05 19.86
N LEU A 211 -19.98 -2.54 18.73
CA LEU A 211 -19.63 -3.40 17.60
C LEU A 211 -18.55 -4.41 17.99
N THR A 212 -18.78 -5.65 17.59
CA THR A 212 -17.77 -6.71 17.66
C THR A 212 -16.59 -6.39 16.73
N ASP A 213 -15.43 -6.96 17.02
CA ASP A 213 -14.25 -6.85 16.16
C ASP A 213 -14.57 -7.28 14.73
N TRP A 214 -15.34 -8.37 14.57
CA TRP A 214 -15.80 -8.87 13.28
C TRP A 214 -16.57 -7.83 12.47
N GLN A 215 -17.48 -7.09 13.11
CA GLN A 215 -18.24 -6.03 12.43
C GLN A 215 -17.32 -4.86 12.04
N LYS A 216 -16.42 -4.46 12.93
CA LYS A 216 -15.47 -3.36 12.67
C LYS A 216 -14.55 -3.68 11.51
N ILE A 217 -13.97 -4.88 11.44
CA ILE A 217 -13.06 -5.22 10.34
C ILE A 217 -13.81 -5.35 9.00
N ASN A 218 -15.07 -5.78 9.00
CA ASN A 218 -15.87 -5.82 7.78
C ASN A 218 -16.15 -4.41 7.24
N ILE A 219 -16.46 -3.45 8.13
CA ILE A 219 -16.58 -2.03 7.76
C ILE A 219 -15.26 -1.52 7.16
N LEU A 220 -14.14 -1.76 7.83
CA LEU A 220 -12.83 -1.33 7.35
C LEU A 220 -12.46 -1.93 6.00
N ARG A 221 -12.74 -3.23 5.78
CA ARG A 221 -12.55 -3.89 4.48
C ARG A 221 -13.41 -3.26 3.39
N GLU A 222 -14.69 -3.01 3.70
CA GLU A 222 -15.62 -2.44 2.73
C GLU A 222 -15.26 -1.00 2.36
N TRP A 223 -14.88 -0.19 3.35
CA TRP A 223 -14.36 1.15 3.14
C TRP A 223 -13.05 1.11 2.32
N ALA A 224 -12.10 0.25 2.69
CA ALA A 224 -10.86 0.08 1.93
C ALA A 224 -11.09 -0.36 0.48
N TYR A 225 -12.03 -1.26 0.21
CA TYR A 225 -12.37 -1.66 -1.17
C TYR A 225 -12.82 -0.48 -2.03
N GLN A 226 -13.53 0.50 -1.44
CA GLN A 226 -14.05 1.68 -2.16
C GLN A 226 -12.98 2.76 -2.37
N HIS A 227 -12.08 2.91 -1.40
CA HIS A 227 -11.12 4.02 -1.33
C HIS A 227 -9.69 3.61 -1.68
N ILE A 228 -9.49 2.40 -2.17
CA ILE A 228 -8.23 1.98 -2.80
C ILE A 228 -8.41 2.01 -4.31
N ASP A 229 -7.74 2.96 -4.93
CA ASP A 229 -7.69 3.06 -6.37
C ASP A 229 -7.07 1.81 -6.97
N ARG A 230 -7.56 1.44 -8.15
CA ARG A 230 -6.91 0.48 -9.02
C ARG A 230 -6.31 1.22 -10.19
N ALA A 231 -5.36 0.60 -10.87
CA ALA A 231 -4.77 1.24 -12.02
C ALA A 231 -4.30 0.23 -13.06
N GLN A 232 -4.16 0.73 -14.28
CA GLN A 232 -3.44 0.01 -15.33
C GLN A 232 -1.92 -0.04 -15.05
N ASN A 233 -1.24 -0.95 -15.75
CA ASN A 233 0.21 -1.06 -15.67
C ASN A 233 0.90 0.28 -15.95
N GLY A 234 1.92 0.59 -15.15
CA GLY A 234 2.64 1.87 -15.22
C GLY A 234 1.91 3.04 -14.56
N LEU A 235 0.76 2.81 -13.93
CA LEU A 235 0.10 3.71 -12.99
C LEU A 235 -0.13 3.06 -11.61
N LEU A 236 0.44 1.87 -11.40
CA LEU A 236 0.45 1.22 -10.09
C LEU A 236 1.40 1.97 -9.15
N LEU A 237 0.92 2.33 -7.97
CA LEU A 237 1.67 3.08 -6.97
C LEU A 237 2.92 2.28 -6.53
N GLU A 238 2.84 0.95 -6.49
CA GLU A 238 3.99 0.08 -6.23
C GLU A 238 5.07 0.11 -7.34
N ASP A 239 4.73 0.54 -8.55
CA ASP A 239 5.67 0.65 -9.69
C ASP A 239 6.20 2.08 -9.86
N THR A 240 5.35 3.08 -9.58
CA THR A 240 5.61 4.48 -9.97
C THR A 240 6.01 5.37 -8.81
N SER A 241 5.66 5.00 -7.57
CA SER A 241 5.87 5.89 -6.44
C SER A 241 7.36 6.03 -6.13
N PRO A 242 7.88 7.26 -5.98
CA PRO A 242 9.21 7.49 -5.44
C PRO A 242 9.29 7.08 -3.95
N ARG A 243 8.13 6.91 -3.29
CA ARG A 243 8.02 6.46 -1.91
C ARG A 243 8.07 4.94 -1.86
N ASN A 244 8.75 4.39 -0.87
CA ASN A 244 8.67 2.95 -0.60
C ASN A 244 7.29 2.62 -0.02
N VAL A 245 6.35 2.18 -0.86
CA VAL A 245 4.97 1.86 -0.46
C VAL A 245 4.88 0.85 0.69
N ASN A 246 5.87 -0.03 0.83
CA ASN A 246 5.91 -1.00 1.94
C ASN A 246 6.12 -0.33 3.31
N SER A 247 6.71 0.86 3.34
CA SER A 247 6.92 1.65 4.55
C SER A 247 5.83 2.68 4.84
N MET A 248 4.89 2.89 3.93
CA MET A 248 3.82 3.87 4.13
C MET A 248 2.83 3.36 5.20
N SER A 249 2.41 4.28 6.07
CA SER A 249 1.32 4.09 7.02
C SER A 249 -0.04 4.07 6.31
N ALA A 250 -1.10 3.65 7.00
CA ALA A 250 -2.45 3.67 6.41
C ALA A 250 -2.87 5.09 5.97
N PRO A 251 -2.75 6.15 6.79
CA PRO A 251 -3.09 7.50 6.33
C PRO A 251 -2.31 7.94 5.09
N GLU A 252 -1.03 7.60 4.97
CA GLU A 252 -0.22 7.94 3.80
C GLU A 252 -0.67 7.20 2.54
N LEU A 253 -1.05 5.93 2.66
CA LEU A 253 -1.56 5.13 1.54
C LEU A 253 -2.91 5.68 1.07
N PHE A 254 -3.85 5.92 2.00
CA PHE A 254 -5.16 6.44 1.63
C PHE A 254 -5.11 7.88 1.11
N GLU A 255 -4.22 8.73 1.62
CA GLU A 255 -3.97 10.04 1.02
C GLU A 255 -3.49 9.92 -0.44
N ALA A 256 -2.60 8.97 -0.73
CA ALA A 256 -2.11 8.75 -2.09
C ALA A 256 -3.24 8.34 -3.04
N PHE A 257 -4.18 7.49 -2.58
CA PHE A 257 -5.38 7.13 -3.35
C PHE A 257 -6.32 8.32 -3.51
N PHE A 258 -6.60 9.10 -2.45
CA PHE A 258 -7.45 10.30 -2.57
C PHE A 258 -6.89 11.39 -3.49
N GLN A 259 -5.57 11.38 -3.73
CA GLN A 259 -4.89 12.29 -4.64
C GLN A 259 -4.68 11.70 -6.05
N ASP A 260 -5.23 10.52 -6.35
CA ASP A 260 -5.04 9.79 -7.61
C ASP A 260 -3.54 9.58 -7.97
N GLU A 261 -2.63 9.45 -6.98
CA GLU A 261 -1.19 9.34 -7.24
C GLU A 261 -0.81 8.03 -7.94
N GLY A 262 -1.64 7.00 -7.79
CA GLY A 262 -1.47 5.68 -8.37
C GLY A 262 -2.44 4.68 -7.76
N GLY A 263 -2.78 3.66 -8.54
CA GLY A 263 -3.65 2.58 -8.06
C GLY A 263 -2.86 1.40 -7.51
N ALA A 264 -3.57 0.36 -7.07
CA ALA A 264 -2.98 -0.80 -6.43
C ALA A 264 -3.33 -2.11 -7.16
N SER A 265 -2.37 -3.04 -7.24
CA SER A 265 -2.64 -4.45 -7.52
C SER A 265 -3.14 -5.18 -6.26
N CYS A 266 -3.50 -6.46 -6.38
CA CYS A 266 -3.95 -7.26 -5.23
C CYS A 266 -2.96 -7.23 -4.04
N GLY A 267 -1.66 -7.12 -4.32
CA GLY A 267 -0.60 -6.98 -3.32
C GLY A 267 -0.73 -5.70 -2.51
N LEU A 268 -0.68 -4.54 -3.18
CA LEU A 268 -0.77 -3.25 -2.50
C LEU A 268 -2.16 -3.01 -1.91
N THR A 269 -3.24 -3.47 -2.54
CA THR A 269 -4.60 -3.35 -1.99
C THR A 269 -4.70 -4.03 -0.62
N ASN A 270 -4.20 -5.26 -0.52
CA ASN A 270 -4.29 -6.00 0.74
C ASN A 270 -3.21 -5.58 1.75
N LEU A 271 -2.07 -5.04 1.30
CA LEU A 271 -1.14 -4.34 2.20
C LEU A 271 -1.80 -3.11 2.82
N SER A 272 -2.46 -2.27 2.03
CA SER A 272 -3.20 -1.10 2.53
C SER A 272 -4.29 -1.48 3.52
N LEU A 273 -5.04 -2.56 3.25
CA LEU A 273 -6.00 -3.11 4.22
C LEU A 273 -5.32 -3.59 5.51
N THR A 274 -4.21 -4.32 5.42
CA THR A 274 -3.43 -4.75 6.58
C THR A 274 -2.95 -3.55 7.40
N ARG A 275 -2.43 -2.50 6.76
CA ARG A 275 -2.04 -1.25 7.43
C ARG A 275 -3.23 -0.57 8.09
N LEU A 276 -4.39 -0.57 7.43
CA LEU A 276 -5.61 0.00 8.00
C LEU A 276 -6.02 -0.75 9.27
N TYR A 277 -6.00 -2.07 9.26
CA TYR A 277 -6.27 -2.87 10.46
C TYR A 277 -5.29 -2.59 11.59
N GLN A 278 -3.98 -2.61 11.30
CA GLN A 278 -2.93 -2.30 12.27
C GLN A 278 -3.12 -0.90 12.87
N HIS A 279 -3.45 0.07 12.02
CA HIS A 279 -3.74 1.44 12.41
C HIS A 279 -4.95 1.57 13.34
N PHE A 280 -5.93 0.67 13.23
CA PHE A 280 -7.07 0.56 14.15
C PHE A 280 -6.83 -0.38 15.35
N GLY A 281 -5.59 -0.82 15.56
CA GLY A 281 -5.18 -1.62 16.71
C GLY A 281 -5.38 -3.13 16.57
N PHE A 282 -5.70 -3.62 15.37
CA PHE A 282 -5.81 -5.05 15.11
C PHE A 282 -4.45 -5.66 14.74
N GLU A 283 -4.17 -6.87 15.23
CA GLU A 283 -3.04 -7.66 14.74
C GLU A 283 -3.39 -8.18 13.33
N ALA A 284 -2.64 -7.74 12.31
CA ALA A 284 -2.91 -8.11 10.93
C ALA A 284 -1.62 -8.37 10.12
N TYR A 285 -1.76 -9.22 9.11
CA TYR A 285 -0.71 -9.67 8.19
C TYR A 285 -1.24 -9.67 6.75
N THR A 286 -0.36 -9.72 5.77
CA THR A 286 -0.70 -10.17 4.41
C THR A 286 -0.37 -11.65 4.28
N VAL A 287 -1.14 -12.38 3.48
CA VAL A 287 -0.84 -13.75 3.07
C VAL A 287 -0.74 -13.79 1.55
N ASN A 288 0.41 -14.24 1.07
CA ASN A 288 0.69 -14.41 -0.35
C ASN A 288 0.56 -15.89 -0.68
N SER A 289 -0.31 -16.21 -1.65
CA SER A 289 -0.63 -17.58 -2.03
C SER A 289 -0.62 -17.78 -3.54
N GLY A 290 -0.29 -18.98 -3.99
CA GLY A 290 -0.26 -19.36 -5.41
C GLY A 290 1.08 -19.93 -5.85
N ASN A 291 1.40 -19.76 -7.13
CA ASN A 291 2.59 -20.34 -7.75
C ASN A 291 3.75 -19.33 -7.78
N VAL A 292 4.72 -19.53 -6.88
CA VAL A 292 5.91 -18.68 -6.72
C VAL A 292 6.66 -18.50 -8.04
N GLY A 293 7.03 -17.26 -8.36
CA GLY A 293 7.79 -16.91 -9.57
C GLY A 293 6.94 -16.83 -10.84
N THR A 294 5.61 -16.84 -10.71
CA THR A 294 4.66 -16.62 -11.80
C THR A 294 3.71 -15.47 -11.46
N THR A 295 2.84 -15.09 -12.39
CA THR A 295 1.73 -14.12 -12.15
C THR A 295 0.51 -14.77 -11.50
N ILE A 296 0.57 -16.06 -11.18
CA ILE A 296 -0.52 -16.85 -10.59
C ILE A 296 -0.41 -16.75 -9.07
N THR A 297 -0.59 -15.54 -8.54
CA THR A 297 -0.51 -15.26 -7.11
C THR A 297 -1.67 -14.37 -6.69
N HIS A 298 -2.11 -14.54 -5.45
CA HIS A 298 -3.03 -13.65 -4.79
C HIS A 298 -2.46 -13.19 -3.47
N VAL A 299 -2.85 -11.99 -3.06
CA VAL A 299 -2.57 -11.47 -1.72
C VAL A 299 -3.90 -11.16 -1.05
N ALA A 300 -4.04 -11.56 0.21
CA ALA A 300 -5.16 -11.23 1.07
C ALA A 300 -4.64 -10.77 2.44
N ALA A 301 -5.47 -10.11 3.24
CA ALA A 301 -5.15 -9.76 4.61
C ALA A 301 -5.59 -10.89 5.57
N LEU A 302 -4.75 -11.23 6.55
CA LEU A 302 -5.13 -11.97 7.75
C LEU A 302 -5.28 -10.98 8.89
N VAL A 303 -6.33 -11.09 9.69
CA VAL A 303 -6.56 -10.22 10.85
C VAL A 303 -7.08 -11.02 12.02
N ARG A 304 -6.50 -10.78 13.21
CA ARG A 304 -6.95 -11.38 14.46
C ARG A 304 -8.10 -10.55 15.02
N VAL A 305 -9.21 -11.23 15.30
CA VAL A 305 -10.40 -10.62 15.92
C VAL A 305 -10.86 -11.43 17.12
N ASN A 306 -11.42 -10.77 18.12
CA ASN A 306 -12.19 -11.44 19.16
C ASN A 306 -13.64 -11.65 18.68
N TYR A 307 -14.03 -12.90 18.52
CA TYR A 307 -15.40 -13.28 18.16
C TYR A 307 -15.96 -14.23 19.22
N GLU A 308 -17.02 -13.80 19.90
CA GLU A 308 -17.66 -14.55 21.00
C GLU A 308 -16.68 -15.03 22.09
N GLY A 309 -15.66 -14.23 22.39
CA GLY A 309 -14.66 -14.53 23.40
C GLY A 309 -13.52 -15.44 22.94
N SER A 310 -13.46 -15.79 21.66
CA SER A 310 -12.37 -16.56 21.05
C SER A 310 -11.58 -15.69 20.06
N ASP A 311 -10.26 -15.87 20.03
CA ASP A 311 -9.40 -15.21 19.04
C ASP A 311 -9.43 -16.01 17.75
N VAL A 312 -9.89 -15.37 16.67
CA VAL A 312 -9.99 -15.95 15.33
C VAL A 312 -9.06 -15.19 14.40
N LEU A 313 -8.16 -15.89 13.71
CA LEU A 313 -7.33 -15.29 12.66
C LEU A 313 -8.05 -15.45 11.32
N THR A 314 -8.82 -14.47 10.89
CA THR A 314 -9.68 -14.58 9.70
C THR A 314 -9.05 -13.95 8.46
N LEU A 315 -9.42 -14.47 7.27
CA LEU A 315 -8.94 -13.98 5.98
C LEU A 315 -9.92 -12.98 5.38
N GLN A 316 -9.40 -11.82 4.97
CA GLN A 316 -10.12 -10.68 4.43
C GLN A 316 -9.46 -10.21 3.13
N ASP A 317 -10.25 -9.79 2.16
CA ASP A 317 -9.74 -9.39 0.86
C ASP A 317 -10.43 -8.11 0.37
N ALA A 318 -9.71 -6.98 0.45
CA ALA A 318 -10.19 -5.71 -0.09
C ALA A 318 -10.12 -5.64 -1.62
N TYR A 319 -9.47 -6.58 -2.31
CA TYR A 319 -9.43 -6.59 -3.77
C TYR A 319 -10.73 -7.12 -4.39
N PHE A 320 -11.44 -8.02 -3.70
CA PHE A 320 -12.76 -8.50 -4.12
C PHE A 320 -13.88 -8.16 -3.12
N ASN A 321 -13.58 -7.35 -2.10
CA ASN A 321 -14.45 -7.09 -0.95
C ASN A 321 -14.99 -8.39 -0.33
N SER A 322 -14.11 -9.38 -0.13
CA SER A 322 -14.50 -10.74 0.23
C SER A 322 -13.91 -11.18 1.58
N GLY A 323 -14.59 -12.11 2.24
CA GLY A 323 -14.28 -12.60 3.58
C GLY A 323 -14.87 -13.98 3.75
N TYR A 324 -14.33 -14.78 4.66
CA TYR A 324 -14.63 -16.22 4.73
C TYR A 324 -15.34 -16.59 6.02
N VAL A 325 -16.46 -17.30 5.91
CA VAL A 325 -17.32 -17.71 7.03
C VAL A 325 -17.69 -19.18 6.93
N ASP A 326 -18.11 -19.75 8.06
CA ASP A 326 -18.68 -21.10 8.12
C ASP A 326 -20.18 -21.13 7.75
N ASP A 327 -20.80 -22.31 7.87
CA ASP A 327 -22.22 -22.54 7.58
C ASP A 327 -23.18 -21.70 8.46
N ASP A 328 -22.73 -21.24 9.63
CA ASP A 328 -23.51 -20.40 10.55
C ASP A 328 -23.27 -18.90 10.31
N GLY A 329 -22.36 -18.55 9.40
CA GLY A 329 -21.97 -17.17 9.09
C GLY A 329 -20.95 -16.59 10.07
N ALA A 330 -20.34 -17.41 10.94
CA ALA A 330 -19.28 -16.98 11.84
C ALA A 330 -17.95 -16.84 11.08
N PRO A 331 -17.06 -15.90 11.47
CA PRO A 331 -15.77 -15.74 10.83
C PRO A 331 -14.95 -17.03 10.94
N LEU A 332 -14.44 -17.51 9.82
CA LEU A 332 -13.66 -18.73 9.78
C LEU A 332 -12.19 -18.45 10.10
N ASP A 333 -11.63 -19.20 11.05
CA ASP A 333 -10.19 -19.18 11.32
C ASP A 333 -9.42 -19.71 10.11
N TYR A 334 -8.38 -19.00 9.69
CA TYR A 334 -7.61 -19.26 8.48
C TYR A 334 -7.05 -20.69 8.45
N PHE A 335 -6.52 -21.19 9.58
CA PHE A 335 -5.99 -22.55 9.63
C PHE A 335 -7.09 -23.60 9.57
N THR A 336 -8.24 -23.31 10.17
CA THR A 336 -9.44 -24.16 10.07
C THR A 336 -9.95 -24.20 8.63
N MET A 337 -10.00 -23.04 7.95
CA MET A 337 -10.35 -22.94 6.54
C MET A 337 -9.43 -23.80 5.66
N LEU A 338 -8.11 -23.69 5.83
CA LEU A 338 -7.14 -24.51 5.08
C LEU A 338 -7.38 -26.01 5.28
N ALA A 339 -7.62 -26.43 6.54
CA ALA A 339 -7.88 -27.83 6.85
C ALA A 339 -9.20 -28.32 6.21
N MET A 340 -10.27 -27.53 6.27
CA MET A 340 -11.55 -27.86 5.64
C MET A 340 -11.40 -28.02 4.12
N ILE A 341 -10.77 -27.05 3.46
CA ILE A 341 -10.55 -27.11 2.01
C ILE A 341 -9.69 -28.34 1.65
N ARG A 342 -8.61 -28.59 2.41
CA ARG A 342 -7.71 -29.73 2.17
C ARG A 342 -8.40 -31.08 2.34
N HIS A 343 -9.31 -31.22 3.30
CA HIS A 343 -10.00 -32.47 3.59
C HIS A 343 -11.30 -32.68 2.80
N GLY A 344 -11.59 -31.81 1.84
CA GLY A 344 -12.75 -31.94 0.96
C GLY A 344 -14.06 -31.37 1.54
N ASP A 345 -13.97 -30.65 2.66
CA ASP A 345 -15.10 -29.94 3.31
C ASP A 345 -15.18 -28.47 2.84
N ALA A 346 -14.70 -28.19 1.63
CA ALA A 346 -14.66 -26.84 1.07
C ALA A 346 -16.06 -26.24 0.87
N ASP A 347 -17.11 -27.06 0.78
CA ASP A 347 -18.50 -26.61 0.63
C ASP A 347 -19.05 -25.93 1.89
N SER A 348 -18.43 -26.15 3.06
CA SER A 348 -18.73 -25.45 4.32
C SER A 348 -17.91 -24.16 4.50
N VAL A 349 -17.14 -23.77 3.48
CA VAL A 349 -16.40 -22.50 3.44
C VAL A 349 -17.11 -21.56 2.49
N HIS A 350 -17.76 -20.55 3.05
CA HIS A 350 -18.57 -19.57 2.32
C HIS A 350 -17.84 -18.24 2.20
N ILE A 351 -18.03 -17.58 1.07
CA ILE A 351 -17.52 -16.23 0.81
C ILE A 351 -18.65 -15.23 1.07
N ILE A 352 -18.40 -14.26 1.94
CA ILE A 352 -19.26 -13.10 2.12
C ILE A 352 -18.68 -11.88 1.40
N THR A 353 -19.55 -11.18 0.68
CA THR A 353 -19.26 -9.87 0.08
C THR A 353 -20.19 -8.83 0.69
N SER A 354 -19.84 -7.54 0.60
CA SER A 354 -20.83 -6.50 0.89
C SER A 354 -22.05 -6.66 -0.02
N GLN A 355 -23.22 -6.29 0.51
CA GLN A 355 -24.46 -6.24 -0.26
C GLN A 355 -24.60 -4.92 -1.03
N MET A 356 -23.75 -3.93 -0.76
CA MET A 356 -23.76 -2.65 -1.46
C MET A 356 -23.06 -2.82 -2.81
N PRO A 357 -23.62 -2.32 -3.92
CA PRO A 357 -22.86 -2.17 -5.16
C PRO A 357 -21.76 -1.13 -4.91
N THR A 358 -20.56 -1.62 -4.60
CA THR A 358 -19.42 -0.78 -4.30
C THR A 358 -18.58 -0.60 -5.57
N TYR A 359 -18.44 0.65 -5.96
CA TYR A 359 -17.52 1.09 -7.01
C TYR A 359 -16.21 1.56 -6.35
N HIS A 360 -15.13 1.54 -7.11
CA HIS A 360 -13.85 2.12 -6.76
C HIS A 360 -13.29 2.83 -7.99
N ASP A 361 -12.36 3.73 -7.76
CA ASP A 361 -11.70 4.45 -8.83
C ASP A 361 -10.67 3.57 -9.55
N TYR A 362 -10.66 3.66 -10.88
CA TYR A 362 -9.72 2.98 -11.76
C TYR A 362 -8.96 4.03 -12.60
N LEU A 363 -7.66 4.12 -12.37
CA LEU A 363 -6.78 5.10 -12.98
C LEU A 363 -6.22 4.63 -14.33
N CYS A 364 -6.30 5.51 -15.33
CA CYS A 364 -5.91 5.27 -16.72
C CYS A 364 -5.16 6.45 -17.32
N ASN A 365 -4.24 6.18 -18.25
CA ASN A 365 -3.53 7.21 -19.00
C ASN A 365 -4.48 7.83 -20.02
N SER A 366 -4.49 9.15 -20.11
CA SER A 366 -5.26 9.86 -21.12
C SER A 366 -4.79 9.45 -22.53
N GLY A 367 -5.74 9.17 -23.42
CA GLY A 367 -5.45 8.72 -24.78
C GLY A 367 -5.08 7.24 -24.94
N SER A 368 -4.99 6.47 -23.85
CA SER A 368 -5.03 5.00 -23.91
C SER A 368 -6.47 4.50 -23.75
N GLU A 369 -6.79 3.33 -24.31
CA GLU A 369 -8.02 2.65 -23.92
C GLU A 369 -7.88 2.31 -22.43
N CYS A 370 -8.84 2.78 -21.61
CA CYS A 370 -8.86 2.49 -20.19
C CYS A 370 -9.26 1.02 -19.99
N VAL A 371 -8.28 0.15 -20.18
CA VAL A 371 -8.45 -1.30 -20.07
C VAL A 371 -7.81 -1.77 -18.78
N SER A 372 -8.52 -2.66 -18.09
CA SER A 372 -7.95 -3.41 -16.99
C SER A 372 -6.68 -4.12 -17.45
N TRP A 373 -5.64 -4.13 -16.61
CA TRP A 373 -4.38 -4.85 -16.82
C TRP A 373 -4.52 -6.31 -17.29
N TYR A 374 -5.70 -6.92 -17.11
CA TYR A 374 -5.95 -8.31 -17.49
C TYR A 374 -7.06 -8.56 -18.50
N ASN A 375 -7.76 -7.52 -18.97
CA ASN A 375 -8.67 -7.70 -20.09
C ASN A 375 -8.92 -6.41 -20.88
N HIS A 376 -8.75 -6.53 -22.20
CA HIS A 376 -9.13 -5.51 -23.18
C HIS A 376 -10.65 -5.35 -23.35
N ASN A 377 -11.47 -6.25 -22.78
CA ASN A 377 -12.93 -6.27 -22.94
C ASN A 377 -13.71 -5.94 -21.66
N LEU A 378 -13.04 -5.79 -20.50
CA LEU A 378 -13.65 -5.32 -19.26
C LEU A 378 -13.73 -3.79 -19.29
N ILE A 379 -14.63 -3.27 -20.11
CA ILE A 379 -15.23 -1.95 -19.88
C ILE A 379 -16.70 -2.25 -19.57
N TRP A 380 -17.03 -2.37 -18.29
CA TRP A 380 -18.41 -2.46 -17.85
C TRP A 380 -19.09 -1.10 -18.04
N THR A 381 -20.07 -1.11 -18.95
CA THR A 381 -21.38 -0.44 -18.93
C THR A 381 -21.48 1.01 -18.41
N ASP A 382 -21.84 1.89 -19.35
CA ASP A 382 -22.04 3.35 -19.26
C ASP A 382 -20.74 4.17 -19.12
N SER A 383 -20.24 4.61 -20.28
CA SER A 383 -19.15 5.57 -20.50
C SER A 383 -19.31 6.95 -19.81
N ASP A 384 -20.29 7.10 -18.93
CA ASP A 384 -20.72 8.37 -18.37
C ASP A 384 -20.02 8.72 -17.04
N VAL A 385 -19.17 7.84 -16.49
CA VAL A 385 -18.47 8.08 -15.20
C VAL A 385 -16.95 7.98 -15.28
N CYS A 386 -16.36 8.33 -16.43
CA CYS A 386 -14.93 8.63 -16.49
C CYS A 386 -14.71 10.14 -16.46
N GLN A 387 -13.84 10.61 -15.57
CA GLN A 387 -13.47 12.02 -15.43
C GLN A 387 -11.99 12.22 -15.74
N LEU A 388 -11.67 13.26 -16.51
CA LEU A 388 -10.29 13.65 -16.76
C LEU A 388 -9.81 14.51 -15.58
N THR A 389 -8.92 13.97 -14.74
CA THR A 389 -8.43 14.66 -13.54
C THR A 389 -7.18 15.50 -13.84
N SER A 390 -6.35 15.08 -14.79
CA SER A 390 -5.19 15.84 -15.29
C SER A 390 -4.95 15.64 -16.79
N GLU A 391 -3.96 16.35 -17.38
CA GLU A 391 -3.66 16.23 -18.82
C GLU A 391 -3.40 14.77 -19.26
N ASN A 392 -2.89 13.93 -18.37
CA ASN A 392 -2.48 12.56 -18.66
C ASN A 392 -3.23 11.50 -17.86
N LEU A 393 -4.20 11.85 -17.03
CA LEU A 393 -4.90 10.90 -16.16
C LEU A 393 -6.42 10.99 -16.30
N VAL A 394 -7.04 9.82 -16.49
CA VAL A 394 -8.49 9.59 -16.49
C VAL A 394 -8.80 8.66 -15.33
N VAL A 395 -9.80 9.02 -14.53
CA VAL A 395 -10.33 8.22 -13.44
C VAL A 395 -11.70 7.72 -13.85
N CYS A 396 -11.94 6.42 -13.74
CA CYS A 396 -13.21 5.79 -14.08
C CYS A 396 -13.72 5.00 -12.88
N GLU A 397 -15.01 5.10 -12.58
CA GLU A 397 -15.63 4.19 -11.61
C GLU A 397 -15.67 2.75 -12.15
N SER A 398 -15.26 1.80 -11.32
CA SER A 398 -15.22 0.39 -11.66
C SER A 398 -15.74 -0.48 -10.52
N GLN A 399 -16.29 -1.64 -10.86
CA GLN A 399 -16.60 -2.70 -9.92
C GLN A 399 -15.80 -3.94 -10.32
N THR A 400 -15.16 -4.57 -9.35
CA THR A 400 -14.45 -5.83 -9.59
C THR A 400 -14.87 -6.82 -8.53
N THR A 401 -15.72 -7.75 -8.91
CA THR A 401 -16.07 -8.89 -8.08
C THR A 401 -15.20 -10.10 -8.43
N TYR A 402 -15.18 -11.10 -7.55
CA TYR A 402 -14.55 -12.38 -7.88
C TYR A 402 -15.22 -13.04 -9.10
N ALA A 403 -16.55 -12.92 -9.25
CA ALA A 403 -17.26 -13.44 -10.40
C ALA A 403 -16.75 -12.80 -11.71
N ASP A 404 -16.57 -11.48 -11.73
CA ASP A 404 -16.01 -10.77 -12.88
C ASP A 404 -14.57 -11.21 -13.19
N PHE A 405 -13.76 -11.42 -12.15
CA PHE A 405 -12.43 -11.98 -12.30
C PHE A 405 -12.48 -13.37 -12.94
N THR A 406 -13.38 -14.26 -12.53
CA THR A 406 -13.45 -15.59 -13.14
C THR A 406 -13.96 -15.59 -14.58
N GLU A 407 -14.87 -14.68 -14.92
CA GLU A 407 -15.52 -14.67 -16.24
C GLU A 407 -14.65 -13.99 -17.30
N TYR A 408 -13.95 -12.92 -16.94
CA TYR A 408 -13.35 -12.03 -17.92
C TYR A 408 -11.83 -11.99 -17.89
N TYR A 409 -11.18 -12.67 -16.96
CA TYR A 409 -9.76 -12.42 -16.72
C TYR A 409 -8.88 -13.47 -17.37
N MET A 410 -7.98 -13.04 -18.25
CA MET A 410 -7.08 -13.97 -18.94
C MET A 410 -6.15 -14.73 -17.97
N ALA A 411 -5.83 -14.13 -16.82
CA ALA A 411 -5.07 -14.82 -15.79
C ALA A 411 -5.92 -15.82 -14.97
N ALA A 412 -7.26 -15.74 -15.01
CA ALA A 412 -8.11 -16.75 -14.38
C ALA A 412 -7.92 -18.11 -15.05
N ASP A 413 -7.73 -18.17 -16.37
CA ASP A 413 -7.40 -19.41 -17.06
C ASP A 413 -6.09 -20.02 -16.54
N LEU A 414 -5.06 -19.21 -16.34
CA LEU A 414 -3.77 -19.68 -15.78
C LEU A 414 -3.92 -20.16 -14.33
N TRP A 415 -4.74 -19.46 -13.54
CA TRP A 415 -5.09 -19.90 -12.18
C TRP A 415 -5.84 -21.23 -12.20
N PHE A 416 -6.82 -21.40 -13.07
CA PHE A 416 -7.61 -22.62 -13.18
C PHE A 416 -6.77 -23.78 -13.70
N GLU A 417 -5.87 -23.55 -14.66
CA GLU A 417 -4.89 -24.54 -15.09
C GLU A 417 -3.96 -24.95 -13.94
N PHE A 418 -3.48 -23.99 -13.16
CA PHE A 418 -2.66 -24.27 -11.97
C PHE A 418 -3.42 -25.11 -10.94
N LEU A 419 -4.65 -24.72 -10.57
CA LEU A 419 -5.49 -25.44 -9.61
C LEU A 419 -5.85 -26.85 -10.14
N ALA A 420 -6.24 -26.96 -11.41
CA ALA A 420 -6.54 -28.24 -12.05
C ALA A 420 -5.31 -29.16 -12.11
N SER A 421 -4.11 -28.62 -12.32
CA SER A 421 -2.86 -29.40 -12.29
C SER A 421 -2.52 -29.99 -10.91
N HIS A 422 -3.21 -29.55 -9.86
CA HIS A 422 -3.14 -30.08 -8.50
C HIS A 422 -4.46 -30.72 -8.04
N ASP A 423 -5.32 -31.12 -8.99
CA ASP A 423 -6.61 -31.76 -8.72
C ASP A 423 -7.58 -30.91 -7.86
N HIS A 424 -7.55 -29.58 -8.01
CA HIS A 424 -8.46 -28.65 -7.34
C HIS A 424 -9.49 -28.02 -8.28
N PRO A 425 -10.70 -27.69 -7.79
CA PRO A 425 -11.66 -26.86 -8.50
C PRO A 425 -11.13 -25.47 -8.85
N ALA A 426 -11.69 -24.88 -9.90
CA ALA A 426 -11.46 -23.51 -10.37
C ALA A 426 -12.16 -22.47 -9.46
N ASP A 427 -11.75 -22.42 -8.18
CA ASP A 427 -12.35 -21.55 -7.16
C ASP A 427 -11.24 -20.88 -6.32
N LEU A 428 -11.40 -19.57 -6.05
CA LEU A 428 -10.43 -18.71 -5.38
C LEU A 428 -9.91 -19.33 -4.09
N LYS A 429 -10.80 -19.96 -3.30
CA LYS A 429 -10.42 -20.46 -1.98
C LYS A 429 -9.31 -21.51 -2.04
N TYR A 430 -9.19 -22.25 -3.15
CA TYR A 430 -8.15 -23.24 -3.33
C TYR A 430 -6.76 -22.63 -3.59
N ILE A 431 -6.65 -21.36 -3.98
CA ILE A 431 -5.33 -20.70 -4.12
C ILE A 431 -4.61 -20.63 -2.77
N PHE A 432 -5.37 -20.49 -1.68
CA PHE A 432 -4.81 -20.37 -0.32
C PHE A 432 -4.22 -21.67 0.22
N LEU A 433 -4.42 -22.82 -0.46
CA LEU A 433 -3.67 -24.05 -0.17
C LEU A 433 -2.18 -23.95 -0.52
N TYR A 434 -1.77 -22.90 -1.23
CA TYR A 434 -0.40 -22.67 -1.68
C TYR A 434 0.22 -21.42 -1.05
N PRO A 435 0.23 -21.26 0.29
CA PRO A 435 0.83 -20.09 0.92
C PRO A 435 2.35 -20.15 0.76
N PHE A 436 2.96 -19.03 0.41
CA PHE A 436 4.41 -18.92 0.27
C PHE A 436 5.02 -17.76 1.04
N SER A 437 4.21 -16.81 1.52
CA SER A 437 4.66 -15.80 2.47
C SER A 437 3.49 -15.33 3.34
N ILE A 438 3.78 -15.08 4.62
CA ILE A 438 2.89 -14.35 5.53
C ILE A 438 3.74 -13.27 6.19
N ASN A 439 3.37 -12.00 6.07
CA ASN A 439 4.18 -10.89 6.60
C ASN A 439 3.32 -9.77 7.19
N ASP A 440 3.87 -8.99 8.10
CA ASP A 440 3.19 -7.83 8.73
C ASP A 440 3.37 -6.52 7.92
N GLY A 441 3.77 -6.64 6.66
CA GLY A 441 4.18 -5.55 5.77
C GLY A 441 5.69 -5.29 5.75
N VAL A 442 6.45 -5.73 6.76
CA VAL A 442 7.92 -5.57 6.81
C VAL A 442 8.63 -6.90 7.05
N ASN A 443 8.15 -7.66 8.04
CA ASN A 443 8.78 -8.88 8.51
C ASN A 443 7.94 -10.10 8.14
N GLU A 444 8.62 -11.15 7.70
CA GLU A 444 7.98 -12.45 7.49
C GLU A 444 7.65 -13.12 8.83
N ASN A 445 6.40 -13.54 9.00
CA ASN A 445 5.94 -14.32 10.13
C ASN A 445 6.10 -15.82 9.84
N LEU A 446 7.32 -16.31 10.03
CA LEU A 446 7.68 -17.71 9.77
C LEU A 446 6.82 -18.71 10.56
N THR A 447 6.41 -18.36 11.79
CA THR A 447 5.57 -19.24 12.62
C THR A 447 4.20 -19.47 11.99
N LEU A 448 3.53 -18.41 11.52
CA LEU A 448 2.24 -18.54 10.84
C LEU A 448 2.39 -19.28 9.50
N LEU A 449 3.44 -18.97 8.74
CA LEU A 449 3.70 -19.63 7.45
C LEU A 449 3.98 -21.12 7.63
N GLU A 450 4.84 -21.51 8.57
CA GLU A 450 5.14 -22.92 8.88
C GLU A 450 3.88 -23.68 9.30
N ARG A 451 3.00 -23.05 10.09
CA ARG A 451 1.71 -23.65 10.47
C ARG A 451 0.76 -23.81 9.28
N ALA A 452 0.69 -22.82 8.38
CA ALA A 452 -0.11 -22.94 7.16
C ALA A 452 0.42 -24.08 6.27
N LEU A 453 1.75 -24.12 6.09
CA LEU A 453 2.43 -25.15 5.31
C LEU A 453 2.31 -26.55 5.93
N SER A 454 2.25 -26.70 7.25
CA SER A 454 2.06 -28.02 7.86
C SER A 454 0.67 -28.59 7.55
N ILE A 455 -0.35 -27.74 7.46
CA ILE A 455 -1.71 -28.15 7.08
C ILE A 455 -1.79 -28.49 5.59
N THR A 456 -1.15 -27.69 4.73
CA THR A 456 -1.30 -27.85 3.28
C THR A 456 -0.38 -28.92 2.66
N ARG A 457 0.73 -29.27 3.32
CA ARG A 457 1.74 -30.23 2.81
C ARG A 457 1.61 -31.66 3.34
N GLU A 458 0.60 -31.99 4.15
CA GLU A 458 0.55 -33.23 4.95
C GLU A 458 0.56 -34.57 4.19
N ASP A 459 0.70 -34.61 2.85
CA ASP A 459 0.67 -35.85 2.03
C ASP A 459 1.86 -36.09 1.06
N VAL A 460 3.06 -35.56 1.30
CA VAL A 460 4.26 -36.00 0.52
C VAL A 460 4.92 -37.26 1.11
N ALA A 461 4.34 -37.86 2.14
CA ALA A 461 4.85 -39.08 2.77
C ALA A 461 3.76 -40.13 3.00
N ALA A 462 3.25 -40.74 1.92
CA ALA A 462 2.54 -42.02 1.98
C ALA A 462 2.82 -42.87 0.73
#